data_AF-A0A259H9C5-F1
#
_entry.id   AF-A0A259H9C5-F1
#
_cell.length_a   1.000
_cell.length_b   1.000
_cell.length_c   1.000
_cell.angle_alpha   90.00
_cell.angle_beta   90.00
_cell.angle_gamma   90.00
#
_symmetry.space_group_name_H-M   'P 1'
#
loop_
_entity.id
_entity.type
_entity.pdbx_description
1 polymer ?
#
loop_
_entity_poly.entity_id
_entity_poly.type
_entity_poly.pdbx_seq_one_letter_code
_entity_poly.pdbx_strand_id
1 'polypeptide(L)'
;MTNKEMYLHHLHQARVAYTRWVGMIKLLSAGLYDTSKQTIELNALEIEFGKWFHQEAMLFSEGTCTSTVSEMEALWTEIHSHFMDIYEVCAQKQKNSFFGIKKPLSDAAIKISTVHYHEIIMLSDKLKNALRLFEKQLNAKGEDEFEIFGNYLSAQEHRQNVEKAKTEKAKSGASVGVSGARGAYLSE
;
A
#
# COMPACT_ATOMS: atom_id res chain seq x y z
N MET A 1 -16.47 16.28 9.71
CA MET A 1 -15.77 15.08 10.20
C MET A 1 -14.58 15.60 10.98
N THR A 2 -14.43 15.21 12.24
CA THR A 2 -13.28 15.63 13.06
C THR A 2 -12.00 14.87 12.63
N ASN A 3 -10.81 15.31 13.06
CA ASN A 3 -9.57 14.61 12.76
C ASN A 3 -9.60 13.18 13.32
N LYS A 4 -10.17 13.00 14.52
CA LYS A 4 -10.38 11.67 15.11
C LYS A 4 -11.29 10.80 14.26
N GLU A 5 -12.43 11.32 13.81
CA GLU A 5 -13.37 10.57 12.97
C GLU A 5 -12.72 10.17 11.64
N MET A 6 -11.96 11.07 11.02
CA MET A 6 -11.19 10.79 9.80
C MET A 6 -10.13 9.71 10.04
N TYR A 7 -9.38 9.81 11.13
CA TYR A 7 -8.36 8.83 11.47
C TYR A 7 -8.95 7.43 11.67
N LEU A 8 -10.05 7.33 12.44
CA LEU A 8 -10.74 6.06 12.65
C LEU A 8 -11.30 5.49 11.33
N HIS A 9 -11.73 6.36 10.41
CA HIS A 9 -12.12 5.94 9.07
C HIS A 9 -10.94 5.37 8.28
N HIS A 10 -9.77 6.02 8.30
CA HIS A 10 -8.55 5.53 7.64
C HIS A 10 -8.08 4.19 8.23
N LEU A 11 -8.10 4.04 9.56
CA LEU A 11 -7.84 2.77 10.24
C LEU A 11 -8.77 1.66 9.74
N HIS A 12 -10.07 1.95 9.58
CA HIS A 12 -11.01 0.98 9.03
C HIS A 12 -10.66 0.59 7.58
N GLN A 13 -10.35 1.57 6.73
CA GLN A 13 -9.93 1.34 5.35
C GLN A 13 -8.67 0.46 5.28
N ALA A 14 -7.66 0.76 6.11
CA ALA A 14 -6.42 -0.01 6.19
C ALA A 14 -6.67 -1.48 6.57
N ARG A 15 -7.60 -1.75 7.50
CA ARG A 15 -8.00 -3.11 7.87
C ARG A 15 -8.67 -3.88 6.73
N VAL A 16 -9.51 -3.19 5.95
CA VAL A 16 -10.15 -3.78 4.77
C VAL A 16 -9.11 -4.07 3.68
N ALA A 17 -8.22 -3.12 3.41
CA ALA A 17 -7.10 -3.27 2.48
C ALA A 17 -6.21 -4.47 2.86
N TYR A 18 -5.81 -4.56 4.13
CA TYR A 18 -5.04 -5.70 4.66
C TYR A 18 -5.74 -7.04 4.41
N THR A 19 -7.05 -7.11 4.69
CA THR A 19 -7.83 -8.35 4.50
C THR A 19 -7.87 -8.77 3.03
N ARG A 20 -8.03 -7.81 2.11
CA ARG A 20 -7.97 -8.06 0.66
C ARG A 20 -6.59 -8.53 0.24
N TRP A 21 -5.53 -7.91 0.77
CA TRP A 21 -4.15 -8.28 0.49
C TRP A 21 -3.84 -9.71 0.94
N VAL A 22 -4.24 -10.12 2.15
CA VAL A 22 -4.12 -11.52 2.61
C VAL A 22 -4.92 -12.49 1.71
N GLY A 23 -6.11 -12.08 1.26
CA GLY A 23 -6.89 -12.84 0.28
C GLY A 23 -6.17 -13.05 -1.05
N MET A 24 -5.43 -12.05 -1.53
CA MET A 24 -4.58 -12.18 -2.71
C MET A 24 -3.43 -13.16 -2.48
N ILE A 25 -2.78 -13.12 -1.31
CA ILE A 25 -1.70 -14.05 -0.97
C ILE A 25 -2.21 -15.51 -0.96
N LYS A 26 -3.43 -15.74 -0.50
CA LYS A 26 -4.07 -17.07 -0.57
C LYS A 26 -4.15 -17.60 -2.02
N LEU A 27 -4.52 -16.73 -2.96
CA LEU A 27 -4.59 -17.11 -4.37
C LEU A 27 -3.19 -17.35 -4.93
N LEU A 28 -2.20 -16.56 -4.52
CA LEU A 28 -0.81 -16.72 -4.92
C LEU A 28 -0.21 -18.04 -4.42
N SER A 29 -0.41 -18.39 -3.14
CA SER A 29 0.07 -19.66 -2.57
C SER A 29 -0.61 -20.88 -3.18
N ALA A 30 -1.87 -20.75 -3.60
CA ALA A 30 -2.57 -21.78 -4.36
C ALA A 30 -2.15 -21.87 -5.84
N GLY A 31 -1.29 -20.98 -6.34
CA GLY A 31 -0.90 -20.92 -7.75
C GLY A 31 -2.02 -20.44 -8.68
N LEU A 32 -3.06 -19.80 -8.13
CA LEU A 32 -4.25 -19.33 -8.85
C LEU A 32 -4.17 -17.83 -9.21
N TYR A 33 -3.18 -17.11 -8.68
CA TYR A 33 -3.01 -15.68 -8.94
C TYR A 33 -2.19 -15.42 -10.21
N ASP A 34 -2.76 -14.67 -11.16
CA ASP A 34 -2.08 -14.31 -12.41
C ASP A 34 -1.26 -13.02 -12.26
N THR A 35 0.02 -13.20 -11.91
CA THR A 35 1.01 -12.12 -11.75
C THR A 35 1.33 -11.34 -13.02
N SER A 36 0.85 -11.76 -14.20
CA SER A 36 1.05 -11.00 -15.45
C SER A 36 -0.01 -9.94 -15.72
N LYS A 37 -1.17 -10.04 -15.07
CA LYS A 37 -2.28 -9.11 -15.27
C LYS A 37 -2.40 -8.08 -14.16
N GLN A 38 -1.83 -8.38 -12.99
CA GLN A 38 -1.87 -7.52 -11.83
C GLN A 38 -0.47 -7.41 -11.24
N THR A 39 -0.02 -6.17 -11.03
CA THR A 39 1.22 -5.87 -10.33
C THR A 39 1.01 -6.07 -8.84
N ILE A 40 1.78 -6.97 -8.24
CA ILE A 40 1.83 -7.14 -6.79
C ILE A 40 2.87 -6.16 -6.25
N GLU A 41 2.48 -5.32 -5.29
CA GLU A 41 3.43 -4.49 -4.55
C GLU A 41 4.24 -5.36 -3.59
N LEU A 42 5.57 -5.23 -3.67
CA LEU A 42 6.51 -6.05 -2.90
C LEU A 42 7.10 -5.29 -1.74
N ASN A 43 7.19 -3.96 -1.83
CA ASN A 43 7.71 -3.15 -0.75
C ASN A 43 6.66 -3.03 0.37
N ALA A 44 7.03 -3.45 1.58
CA ALA A 44 6.17 -3.39 2.77
C ALA A 44 5.58 -1.99 2.99
N LEU A 45 6.35 -0.94 2.70
CA LEU A 45 5.95 0.45 2.88
C LEU A 45 5.00 0.97 1.79
N GLU A 46 4.93 0.28 0.66
CA GLU A 46 4.11 0.70 -0.49
C GLU A 46 2.77 -0.04 -0.55
N ILE A 47 2.64 -1.16 0.17
CA ILE A 47 1.37 -1.85 0.37
C ILE A 47 0.43 -0.93 1.17
N GLU A 48 -0.85 -0.85 0.79
CA GLU A 48 -1.83 0.09 1.37
C GLU A 48 -1.86 0.07 2.91
N PHE A 49 -1.83 -1.11 3.52
CA PHE A 49 -1.75 -1.23 4.98
C PHE A 49 -0.44 -0.68 5.54
N GLY A 50 0.70 -1.01 4.92
CA GLY A 50 2.01 -0.52 5.35
C GLY A 50 2.17 0.99 5.18
N LYS A 51 1.65 1.56 4.09
CA LYS A 51 1.56 3.02 3.88
C LYS A 51 0.84 3.68 5.04
N TRP A 52 -0.38 3.21 5.33
CA TRP A 52 -1.17 3.71 6.45
C TRP A 52 -0.43 3.54 7.78
N PHE A 53 0.15 2.36 8.04
CA PHE A 53 0.85 2.08 9.29
C PHE A 53 1.99 3.06 9.53
N HIS A 54 2.88 3.25 8.56
CA HIS A 54 4.05 4.11 8.72
C HIS A 54 3.72 5.61 8.67
N GLN A 55 2.70 6.02 7.92
CA GLN A 55 2.38 7.43 7.76
C GLN A 55 1.41 7.95 8.84
N GLU A 56 0.54 7.10 9.34
CA GLU A 56 -0.53 7.49 10.27
C GLU A 56 -0.41 6.78 11.62
N ALA A 57 -0.32 5.44 11.67
CA ALA A 57 -0.30 4.71 12.93
C ALA A 57 0.92 5.04 13.80
N MET A 58 2.08 5.25 13.17
CA MET A 58 3.31 5.65 13.85
C MET A 58 3.25 7.03 14.51
N LEU A 59 2.26 7.88 14.19
CA LEU A 59 2.03 9.13 14.93
C LEU A 59 1.65 8.87 16.39
N PHE A 60 1.16 7.67 16.70
CA PHE A 60 0.80 7.21 18.05
C PHE A 60 1.84 6.23 18.63
N SER A 61 3.06 6.23 18.11
CA SER A 61 4.16 5.40 18.63
C SER A 61 4.63 5.83 20.03
N GLU A 62 4.18 6.98 20.53
CA GLU A 62 4.46 7.50 21.87
C GLU A 62 3.23 7.42 22.79
N GLY A 63 3.47 7.44 24.10
CA GLY A 63 2.43 7.47 25.12
C GLY A 63 1.68 6.14 25.30
N THR A 64 0.36 6.20 25.41
CA THR A 64 -0.48 5.04 25.80
C THR A 64 -0.62 3.96 24.73
N CYS A 65 -0.25 4.27 23.48
CA CYS A 65 -0.34 3.35 22.34
C CYS A 65 0.99 2.68 21.98
N THR A 66 2.12 3.10 22.59
CA THR A 66 3.47 2.65 22.21
C THR A 66 3.62 1.14 22.11
N SER A 67 3.18 0.40 23.14
CA SER A 67 3.32 -1.06 23.13
C SER A 67 2.49 -1.72 22.03
N THR A 68 1.29 -1.21 21.78
CA THR A 68 0.38 -1.73 20.75
C THR A 68 0.90 -1.41 19.34
N VAL A 69 1.41 -0.20 19.10
CA VAL A 69 2.01 0.16 17.81
C VAL A 69 3.28 -0.65 17.54
N SER A 70 4.13 -0.86 18.55
CA SER A 70 5.34 -1.68 18.41
C SER A 70 5.01 -3.16 18.14
N GLU A 71 3.99 -3.72 18.81
CA GLU A 71 3.49 -5.06 18.52
C GLU A 71 2.96 -5.17 17.08
N MET A 72 2.21 -4.17 16.61
CA MET A 72 1.73 -4.11 15.23
C MET A 72 2.87 -4.07 14.21
N GLU A 73 3.93 -3.29 14.47
CA GLU A 73 5.12 -3.22 13.60
C GLU A 73 5.82 -4.57 13.49
N ALA A 74 6.06 -5.23 14.62
CA ALA A 74 6.70 -6.53 14.67
C ALA A 74 5.89 -7.58 13.90
N LEU A 75 4.57 -7.63 14.13
CA LEU A 75 3.67 -8.53 13.42
C LEU A 75 3.64 -8.24 11.92
N TRP A 76 3.54 -6.97 11.52
CA TRP A 76 3.53 -6.59 10.10
C TRP A 76 4.82 -7.00 9.38
N THR A 77 5.96 -6.77 10.02
CA THR A 77 7.27 -7.15 9.49
C THR A 77 7.37 -8.67 9.28
N GLU A 78 6.92 -9.46 10.25
CA GLU A 78 6.95 -10.93 10.18
C GLU A 78 5.98 -11.47 9.11
N ILE A 79 4.77 -10.90 9.04
CA ILE A 79 3.79 -11.21 7.99
C ILE A 79 4.37 -10.93 6.60
N HIS A 80 5.01 -9.78 6.42
CA HIS A 80 5.62 -9.40 5.15
C HIS A 80 6.77 -10.33 4.77
N SER A 81 7.60 -10.75 5.74
CA SER A 81 8.67 -11.73 5.49
C SER A 81 8.12 -13.04 4.92
N HIS A 82 7.07 -13.61 5.51
CA HIS A 82 6.45 -14.82 4.99
C HIS A 82 5.77 -14.61 3.63
N PHE A 83 5.24 -13.42 3.37
CA PHE A 83 4.74 -13.08 2.05
C PHE A 83 5.86 -13.10 1.01
N MET A 84 7.05 -12.58 1.33
CA MET A 84 8.19 -12.61 0.43
C MET A 84 8.65 -14.05 0.14
N ASP A 85 8.65 -14.93 1.14
CA ASP A 85 8.93 -16.36 0.95
C ASP A 85 7.94 -17.02 -0.04
N ILE A 86 6.65 -16.72 0.08
CA ILE A 86 5.61 -17.17 -0.87
C ILE A 86 5.90 -16.61 -2.26
N TYR A 87 6.20 -15.32 -2.36
CA TYR A 87 6.43 -14.68 -3.65
C TYR A 87 7.66 -15.25 -4.38
N GLU A 88 8.75 -15.52 -3.66
CA GLU A 88 9.95 -16.15 -4.24
C GLU A 88 9.63 -17.52 -4.83
N VAL A 89 8.91 -18.35 -4.07
CA VAL A 89 8.56 -19.71 -4.49
C VAL A 89 7.53 -19.70 -5.63
N CYS A 90 6.53 -18.83 -5.57
CA CYS A 90 5.40 -18.83 -6.50
C CYS A 90 5.66 -18.01 -7.77
N ALA A 91 6.36 -16.88 -7.69
CA ALA A 91 6.49 -15.92 -8.79
C ALA A 91 7.90 -15.88 -9.40
N GLN A 92 8.97 -16.01 -8.60
CA GLN A 92 10.34 -15.94 -9.16
C GLN A 92 10.75 -17.23 -9.88
N LYS A 93 10.39 -18.41 -9.36
CA LYS A 93 10.69 -19.70 -10.01
C LYS A 93 9.98 -19.91 -11.35
N GLN A 94 8.94 -19.12 -11.65
CA GLN A 94 8.25 -19.17 -12.95
C GLN A 94 8.90 -18.33 -14.05
N LYS A 95 9.81 -17.39 -13.72
CA LYS A 95 10.45 -16.50 -14.72
C LYS A 95 11.46 -17.21 -15.64
N ASN A 96 11.94 -18.40 -15.27
CA ASN A 96 13.01 -19.10 -16.01
C ASN A 96 12.52 -20.04 -17.13
N SER A 97 11.28 -19.93 -17.60
CA SER A 97 10.83 -20.70 -18.76
C SER A 97 11.18 -20.01 -20.08
N PHE A 98 12.19 -20.56 -20.76
CA PHE A 98 12.73 -20.11 -22.06
C PHE A 98 11.73 -20.10 -23.26
N PHE A 99 10.45 -20.43 -23.05
CA PHE A 99 9.47 -20.59 -24.14
C PHE A 99 8.13 -19.88 -23.92
N GLY A 100 8.01 -18.96 -22.95
CA GLY A 100 6.77 -18.19 -22.73
C GLY A 100 5.57 -18.99 -22.24
N ILE A 101 5.70 -20.31 -22.07
CA ILE A 101 4.69 -21.19 -21.49
C ILE A 101 4.84 -21.14 -19.97
N LYS A 102 3.87 -20.52 -19.29
CA LYS A 102 3.79 -20.56 -17.82
C LYS A 102 3.53 -22.00 -17.39
N LYS A 103 4.52 -22.63 -16.77
CA LYS A 103 4.30 -23.93 -16.13
C LYS A 103 3.45 -23.74 -14.87
N PRO A 104 2.51 -24.63 -14.58
CA PRO A 104 1.82 -24.61 -13.29
C PRO A 104 2.83 -24.73 -12.15
N LEU A 105 2.47 -24.21 -10.98
CA LEU A 105 3.29 -24.35 -9.78
C LEU A 105 3.51 -25.84 -9.47
N SER A 106 4.73 -26.22 -9.06
CA SER A 106 4.98 -27.59 -8.64
C SER A 106 4.31 -27.90 -7.31
N ASP A 107 3.92 -29.15 -7.06
CA ASP A 107 3.32 -29.56 -5.79
C ASP A 107 4.20 -29.22 -4.58
N ALA A 108 5.52 -29.30 -4.74
CA ALA A 108 6.48 -28.90 -3.73
C ALA A 108 6.41 -27.39 -3.43
N ALA A 109 6.28 -26.54 -4.46
CA ALA A 109 6.13 -25.10 -4.30
C ALA A 109 4.78 -24.73 -3.66
N ILE A 110 3.70 -25.43 -4.03
CA ILE A 110 2.38 -25.27 -3.39
C ILE A 110 2.47 -25.65 -1.91
N LYS A 111 3.12 -26.76 -1.58
CA LYS A 111 3.27 -27.20 -0.19
C LYS A 111 4.06 -26.20 0.65
N ILE A 112 5.19 -25.71 0.14
CA ILE A 112 6.03 -24.72 0.86
C ILE A 112 5.26 -23.41 1.07
N SER A 113 4.66 -22.87 0.02
CA SER A 113 3.89 -21.62 0.11
C SER A 113 2.65 -21.74 1.00
N THR A 114 2.03 -22.92 1.08
CA THR A 114 0.91 -23.19 1.99
C THR A 114 1.33 -23.10 3.45
N VAL A 115 2.55 -23.55 3.81
CA VAL A 115 3.08 -23.44 5.18
C VAL A 115 3.25 -21.97 5.56
N HIS A 116 3.94 -21.18 4.72
CA HIS A 116 4.11 -19.74 4.96
C HIS A 116 2.77 -19.00 5.00
N TYR A 117 1.82 -19.38 4.15
CA TYR A 117 0.48 -18.79 4.19
C TYR A 117 -0.25 -19.11 5.51
N HIS A 118 -0.06 -20.29 6.07
CA HIS A 118 -0.61 -20.63 7.38
C HIS A 118 -0.03 -19.75 8.50
N GLU A 119 1.28 -19.50 8.48
CA GLU A 119 1.93 -18.58 9.42
C GLU A 119 1.38 -17.16 9.28
N ILE A 120 1.20 -16.67 8.05
CA ILE A 120 0.55 -15.37 7.79
C ILE A 120 -0.84 -15.33 8.43
N ILE A 121 -1.62 -16.39 8.37
CA ILE A 121 -2.97 -16.42 8.98
C ILE A 121 -2.89 -16.35 10.51
N MET A 122 -1.98 -17.11 11.14
CA MET A 122 -1.78 -17.04 12.58
C MET A 122 -1.34 -15.66 13.04
N LEU A 123 -0.36 -15.06 12.36
CA LEU A 123 0.10 -13.70 12.64
C LEU A 123 -0.97 -12.64 12.34
N SER A 124 -1.77 -12.85 11.28
CA SER A 124 -2.89 -11.96 10.94
C SER A 124 -3.91 -11.88 12.07
N ASP A 125 -4.19 -12.99 12.75
CA ASP A 125 -5.16 -13.00 13.84
C ASP A 125 -4.62 -12.27 15.07
N LYS A 126 -3.31 -12.37 15.35
CA LYS A 126 -2.64 -11.52 16.35
C LYS A 126 -2.72 -10.04 15.96
N LEU A 127 -2.40 -9.70 14.70
CA LEU A 127 -2.42 -8.32 14.21
C LEU A 127 -3.82 -7.71 14.27
N LYS A 128 -4.87 -8.48 13.93
CA LYS A 128 -6.27 -8.04 14.08
C LYS A 128 -6.62 -7.72 15.53
N ASN A 129 -6.11 -8.48 16.49
CA ASN A 129 -6.34 -8.23 17.91
C ASN A 129 -5.61 -6.97 18.38
N ALA A 130 -4.35 -6.79 17.97
CA ALA A 130 -3.59 -5.57 18.24
C ALA A 130 -4.28 -4.34 17.63
N LEU A 131 -4.77 -4.42 16.39
CA LEU A 131 -5.53 -3.35 15.72
C LEU A 131 -6.84 -3.01 16.46
N ARG A 132 -7.55 -4.00 17.01
CA ARG A 132 -8.76 -3.76 17.83
C ARG A 132 -8.41 -3.08 19.15
N LEU A 133 -7.30 -3.45 19.78
CA LEU A 133 -6.83 -2.80 20.99
C LEU A 133 -6.44 -1.35 20.70
N PHE A 134 -5.71 -1.13 19.62
CA PHE A 134 -5.33 0.20 19.15
C PHE A 134 -6.56 1.08 18.88
N GLU A 135 -7.55 0.55 18.16
CA GLU A 135 -8.84 1.24 17.94
C GLU A 135 -9.52 1.65 19.25
N LYS A 136 -9.51 0.79 20.28
CA LYS A 136 -10.05 1.12 21.60
C LYS A 136 -9.26 2.25 22.28
N GLN A 137 -7.94 2.20 22.24
CA GLN A 137 -7.08 3.25 22.80
C GLN A 137 -7.32 4.60 22.11
N LEU A 138 -7.44 4.61 20.78
CA LEU A 138 -7.74 5.81 19.99
C LEU A 138 -9.14 6.36 20.31
N ASN A 139 -10.13 5.50 20.48
CA ASN A 139 -11.47 5.93 20.89
C ASN A 139 -11.47 6.60 22.28
N ALA A 140 -10.58 6.20 23.18
CA ALA A 140 -10.45 6.79 24.51
C ALA A 140 -9.69 8.14 24.53
N LYS A 141 -8.95 8.48 23.46
CA LYS A 141 -8.22 9.75 23.34
C LYS A 141 -9.15 10.92 23.00
N GLY A 142 -8.76 12.13 23.42
CA GLY A 142 -9.41 13.38 23.03
C GLY A 142 -9.13 13.76 21.58
N GLU A 143 -9.80 14.80 21.06
CA GLU A 143 -9.61 15.29 19.69
C GLU A 143 -8.25 15.99 19.49
N ASP A 144 -7.74 16.62 20.54
CA ASP A 144 -6.45 17.30 20.63
C ASP A 144 -5.27 16.37 20.27
N GLU A 145 -5.36 15.11 20.66
CA GLU A 145 -4.37 14.08 20.33
C GLU A 145 -4.28 13.76 18.82
N PHE A 146 -5.24 14.24 18.01
CA PHE A 146 -5.29 14.04 16.56
C PHE A 146 -4.89 15.30 15.77
N GLU A 147 -4.46 16.39 16.42
CA GLU A 147 -4.01 17.61 15.74
C GLU A 147 -2.82 17.35 14.80
N ILE A 148 -1.86 16.53 15.23
CA ILE A 148 -0.71 16.14 14.40
C ILE A 148 -1.16 15.45 13.11
N PHE A 149 -2.18 14.59 13.21
CA PHE A 149 -2.77 13.93 12.05
C PHE A 149 -3.49 14.93 11.13
N GLY A 150 -4.25 15.87 11.67
CA GLY A 150 -4.89 16.94 10.88
C GLY A 150 -3.88 17.80 10.12
N ASN A 151 -2.76 18.14 10.76
CA ASN A 151 -1.66 18.87 10.13
C ASN A 151 -1.01 18.06 9.00
N TYR A 152 -0.82 16.75 9.22
CA TYR A 152 -0.30 15.84 8.19
C TYR A 152 -1.21 15.79 6.95
N LEU A 153 -2.53 15.66 7.14
CA LEU A 153 -3.49 15.64 6.03
C LEU A 153 -3.46 16.96 5.25
N SER A 154 -3.48 18.09 5.95
CA SER A 154 -3.41 19.42 5.34
C SER A 154 -2.13 19.59 4.50
N ALA A 155 -1.00 19.06 4.97
CA ALA A 155 0.25 19.08 4.24
C ALA A 155 0.22 18.17 2.99
N GLN A 156 -0.43 17.00 3.06
CA GLN A 156 -0.62 16.14 1.89
C GLN A 156 -1.49 16.80 0.82
N GLU A 157 -2.62 17.38 1.21
CA GLU A 157 -3.52 18.09 0.28
C GLU A 157 -2.79 19.25 -0.41
N HIS A 158 -2.01 20.03 0.34
CA HIS A 158 -1.21 21.10 -0.23
C HIS A 158 -0.20 20.58 -1.27
N ARG A 159 0.51 19.49 -0.99
CA ARG A 159 1.44 18.88 -1.95
C ARG A 159 0.73 18.43 -3.23
N GLN A 160 -0.40 17.74 -3.11
CA GLN A 160 -1.18 17.29 -4.27
C GLN A 160 -1.68 18.47 -5.12
N ASN A 161 -2.12 19.55 -4.48
CA ASN A 161 -2.58 20.74 -5.19
C ASN A 161 -1.44 21.45 -5.94
N VAL A 162 -0.24 21.50 -5.35
CA VAL A 162 0.95 22.04 -6.02
C VAL A 162 1.35 21.19 -7.23
N GLU A 163 1.29 19.85 -7.12
CA GLU A 163 1.61 18.95 -8.24
C GLU A 163 0.61 19.06 -9.39
N LYS A 164 -0.69 19.14 -9.08
CA LYS A 164 -1.75 19.39 -10.07
C LYS A 164 -1.55 20.72 -10.80
N ALA A 165 -1.26 21.80 -10.05
CA ALA A 165 -0.99 23.11 -10.63
C ALA A 165 0.25 23.12 -11.56
N LYS A 166 1.30 22.33 -11.23
CA LYS A 166 2.48 22.16 -12.09
C LYS A 166 2.14 21.41 -13.38
N THR A 167 1.35 20.34 -13.29
CA THR A 167 0.93 19.57 -14.48
C THR A 167 -0.01 20.36 -15.39
N GLU A 168 -0.88 21.20 -14.84
CA GLU A 168 -1.75 22.09 -15.62
C GLU A 168 -0.97 23.21 -16.33
N LYS A 169 0.01 23.83 -15.66
CA LYS A 169 0.91 24.81 -16.30
C LYS A 169 1.79 24.20 -17.39
N ALA A 170 2.25 22.95 -17.21
CA ALA A 170 3.01 22.25 -18.24
C ALA A 170 2.16 21.95 -19.50
N LYS A 171 0.85 21.69 -19.33
CA LYS A 171 -0.08 21.48 -20.44
C LYS A 171 -0.46 22.77 -21.16
N SER A 172 -0.56 23.90 -20.46
CA SER A 172 -0.88 25.20 -21.06
C SER A 172 0.31 25.91 -21.71
N GLY A 173 1.55 25.60 -21.30
CA GLY A 173 2.77 26.11 -21.93
C GLY A 173 3.16 25.44 -23.25
N ALA A 174 2.59 24.27 -23.57
CA ALA A 174 2.91 23.51 -24.79
C ALA A 174 2.11 23.96 -26.04
N SER A 175 1.15 24.89 -25.92
CA SER A 175 0.28 25.33 -27.04
C SER A 175 0.72 26.62 -27.73
N VAL A 176 1.84 27.24 -27.34
CA VAL A 176 2.33 28.49 -27.97
C VAL A 176 3.60 28.20 -28.79
N GLY A 177 3.42 27.44 -29.87
CA GLY A 177 4.44 27.15 -30.88
C GLY A 177 4.12 27.79 -32.22
N VAL A 178 4.33 29.10 -32.32
CA VAL A 178 4.73 29.89 -33.51
C VAL A 178 4.15 29.48 -34.88
N SER A 179 3.05 30.13 -35.29
CA SER A 179 2.68 30.25 -36.71
C SER A 179 3.50 31.38 -37.33
N GLY A 180 4.64 31.02 -37.93
CA GLY A 180 5.48 31.95 -38.68
C GLY A 180 4.85 32.29 -40.03
N ALA A 181 4.44 33.55 -40.17
CA ALA A 181 3.94 34.14 -41.41
C ALA A 181 4.92 33.94 -42.57
N ARG A 182 4.50 33.22 -43.62
CA ARG A 182 5.15 33.28 -44.94
C ARG A 182 4.52 34.41 -45.73
N GLY A 183 5.27 35.50 -45.83
CA GLY A 183 4.93 36.66 -46.64
C GLY A 183 4.75 36.29 -48.11
N ALA A 184 3.70 36.86 -48.69
CA ALA A 184 3.46 36.91 -50.12
C ALA A 184 4.56 37.75 -50.79
N TYR A 185 5.15 37.21 -51.85
CA TYR A 185 5.74 38.01 -52.92
C TYR A 185 5.08 37.60 -54.24
N LEU A 186 4.30 38.52 -54.79
CA LEU A 186 3.92 38.62 -56.20
C LEU A 186 4.75 39.77 -56.81
N SER A 187 4.82 39.79 -58.15
CA SER A 187 5.44 40.77 -59.08
C SER A 187 6.88 40.41 -59.47
N GLU A 188 7.28 40.23 -60.74
CA GLU A 188 6.66 40.32 -62.09
C GLU A 188 7.27 39.22 -62.98
#